data_AF-D4HVC5-F1
#
_entry.id   AF-D4HVC5-F1
#
_cell.length_a   1.000
_cell.length_b   1.000
_cell.length_c   1.000
_cell.angle_alpha   90.00
_cell.angle_beta   90.00
_cell.angle_gamma   90.00
#
_symmetry.space_group_name_H-M   'P 1'
#
loop_
_entity.id
_entity.type
_entity.pdbx_description
1 polymer ?
#
loop_
_entity_poly.entity_id
_entity_poly.type
_entity_poly.pdbx_seq_one_letter_code
_entity_poly.pdbx_strand_id
1 'polypeptide(L)'
;MTSLTRKAPSHAFTDRQQFFAGVGVDGDPLHVHKAHRFRGMSGLPVFIDNGGFNLQDVASDIARYRTHLSDIFAKLSDWPTG
;
A
#
# COMPACT_ATOMS: atom_id res chain seq x y z
N MET A 1 1.38 6.91 4.66
CA MET A 1 1.26 5.90 3.59
C MET A 1 2.37 4.87 3.77
N THR A 2 2.11 3.59 3.52
CA THR A 2 3.13 2.54 3.47
C THR A 2 3.15 1.97 2.06
N SER A 3 4.35 1.86 1.46
CA SER A 3 4.57 1.31 0.13
C SER A 3 5.44 0.06 0.25
N LEU A 4 4.96 -1.08 -0.23
CA LEU A 4 5.55 -2.39 0.01
C LEU A 4 5.81 -3.14 -1.31
N THR A 5 6.91 -3.87 -1.36
CA THR A 5 7.15 -4.94 -2.34
C THR A 5 7.13 -6.29 -1.62
N ARG A 6 6.27 -7.21 -2.05
CA ARG A 6 6.11 -8.56 -1.48
C ARG A 6 6.14 -9.58 -2.61
N LYS A 7 6.76 -10.74 -2.39
CA LYS A 7 6.66 -11.87 -3.35
C LYS A 7 5.41 -12.73 -3.17
N ALA A 8 4.65 -12.50 -2.09
CA ALA A 8 3.37 -13.15 -1.91
C ALA A 8 2.38 -12.66 -2.97
N PRO A 9 1.60 -13.54 -3.62
CA PRO A 9 0.59 -13.14 -4.59
C PRO A 9 -0.53 -12.34 -3.92
N SER A 10 -1.21 -11.47 -4.69
CA SER A 10 -2.25 -10.58 -4.16
C SER A 10 -3.40 -11.31 -3.45
N HIS A 11 -3.80 -12.48 -3.95
CA HIS A 11 -4.86 -13.29 -3.35
C HIS A 11 -4.50 -13.83 -1.94
N ALA A 12 -3.21 -13.91 -1.60
CA ALA A 12 -2.79 -14.40 -0.29
C ALA A 12 -3.26 -13.47 0.83
N PHE A 13 -3.49 -12.19 0.52
CA PHE A 13 -3.94 -11.17 1.47
C PHE A 13 -5.47 -11.12 1.62
N THR A 14 -6.23 -11.62 0.64
CA THR A 14 -7.71 -11.52 0.62
C THR A 14 -8.42 -12.85 0.87
N ASP A 15 -7.79 -13.98 0.53
CA ASP A 15 -8.34 -15.31 0.77
C ASP A 15 -8.24 -15.72 2.25
N ARG A 16 -9.38 -16.06 2.85
CA ARG A 16 -9.47 -16.46 4.26
C ARG A 16 -8.82 -17.82 4.56
N GLN A 17 -8.64 -18.66 3.55
CA GLN A 17 -8.01 -19.97 3.71
C GLN A 17 -6.49 -19.93 3.51
N GLN A 18 -5.93 -18.77 3.15
CA GLN A 18 -4.50 -18.61 2.92
C GLN A 18 -3.76 -18.05 4.14
N PHE A 19 -2.45 -17.92 4.01
CA PHE A 19 -1.53 -17.58 5.09
C PHE A 19 -1.95 -16.35 5.90
N PHE A 20 -2.41 -15.29 5.24
CA PHE A 20 -2.83 -14.06 5.92
C PHE A 20 -4.31 -14.08 6.34
N ALA A 21 -5.04 -15.19 6.14
CA ALA A 21 -6.43 -15.37 6.58
C ALA A 21 -7.38 -14.24 6.16
N GLY A 22 -7.15 -13.62 5.00
CA GLY A 22 -8.01 -12.57 4.46
C GLY A 22 -8.00 -11.24 5.23
N VAL A 23 -6.95 -10.93 6.00
CA VAL A 23 -6.82 -9.65 6.75
C VAL A 23 -6.61 -8.43 5.85
N GLY A 24 -6.41 -8.64 4.55
CA GLY A 24 -6.11 -7.58 3.58
C GLY A 24 -4.67 -7.10 3.62
N VAL A 25 -4.35 -6.16 2.74
CA VAL A 25 -3.00 -5.61 2.56
C VAL A 25 -2.52 -4.77 3.76
N ASP A 26 -3.46 -4.22 4.55
CA ASP A 26 -3.15 -3.45 5.77
C ASP A 26 -2.76 -4.35 6.95
N GLY A 27 -3.07 -5.65 6.89
CA GLY A 27 -2.74 -6.60 7.95
C GLY A 27 -1.25 -6.95 7.99
N ASP A 28 -0.56 -6.92 6.85
CA ASP A 28 0.87 -7.22 6.76
C ASP A 28 1.74 -6.21 7.54
N PRO A 29 1.61 -4.88 7.33
CA PRO A 29 2.33 -3.87 8.10
C PRO A 29 1.58 -3.43 9.38
N LEU A 30 0.71 -4.25 9.99
CA LEU A 30 -0.13 -3.83 11.12
C LEU A 30 0.69 -3.23 12.29
N HIS A 31 1.82 -3.84 12.63
CA HIS A 31 2.70 -3.36 13.69
C HIS A 31 3.27 -1.96 13.38
N VAL A 32 3.64 -1.70 12.12
CA VAL A 32 4.09 -0.38 11.64
C VAL A 32 2.95 0.64 11.74
N HIS A 33 1.74 0.26 11.32
CA HIS A 33 0.57 1.12 11.45
C HIS A 33 0.26 1.49 12.90
N LYS A 34 0.37 0.54 13.83
CA LYS A 34 0.16 0.80 15.26
C LYS A 34 1.23 1.72 15.84
N ALA A 35 2.50 1.54 15.46
CA ALA A 35 3.59 2.43 15.89
C ALA A 35 3.38 3.89 15.44
N HIS A 36 2.92 4.10 14.20
CA HIS A 36 2.61 5.45 13.71
C HIS A 36 1.36 6.04 14.37
N ARG A 37 0.31 5.24 14.58
CA ARG A 37 -0.90 5.69 15.30
C ARG A 37 -0.60 6.06 16.75
N PHE A 38 0.29 5.32 17.41
CA PHE A 38 0.74 5.66 18.76
C PHE A 38 1.37 7.06 18.83
N ARG A 39 2.01 7.51 17.74
CA ARG A 39 2.56 8.87 17.60
C ARG A 39 1.55 9.91 17.09
N GLY A 40 0.26 9.58 17.03
CA GLY A 40 -0.80 10.50 16.59
C GLY A 40 -0.97 10.61 15.07
N MET A 41 -0.33 9.76 14.27
CA MET A 41 -0.48 9.78 12.81
C MET A 41 -1.73 9.01 12.35
N SER A 42 -2.36 9.47 11.27
CA SER A 42 -3.42 8.76 10.56
C SER A 42 -2.88 7.96 9.38
N GLY A 43 -3.59 6.88 9.01
CA GLY A 43 -3.24 6.04 7.88
C GLY A 43 -3.67 6.65 6.54
N LEU A 44 -2.83 6.51 5.52
CA LEU A 44 -3.19 6.70 4.11
C LEU A 44 -3.22 5.33 3.43
N PRO A 45 -3.99 5.13 2.34
CA PRO A 45 -4.09 3.85 1.65
C PRO A 45 -2.72 3.24 1.33
N VAL A 46 -2.56 1.95 1.63
CA VAL A 46 -1.34 1.18 1.37
C VAL A 46 -1.19 0.93 -0.13
N PHE A 47 0.04 1.07 -0.63
CA PHE A 47 0.43 0.55 -1.94
C PHE A 47 1.19 -0.75 -1.75
N ILE A 48 0.81 -1.80 -2.46
CA ILE A 48 1.53 -3.06 -2.50
C ILE A 48 1.80 -3.47 -3.94
N ASP A 49 3.06 -3.78 -4.19
CA ASP A 49 3.51 -4.50 -5.36
C ASP A 49 3.77 -5.96 -4.96
N ASN A 50 3.11 -6.89 -5.66
CA ASN A 50 3.30 -8.32 -5.48
C ASN A 50 4.39 -8.89 -6.41
N GLY A 51 5.03 -8.02 -7.19
CA GLY A 51 6.20 -8.23 -8.02
C GLY A 51 5.90 -8.93 -9.34
N GLY A 52 6.50 -8.40 -10.39
CA GLY A 52 6.83 -9.17 -11.58
C GLY A 52 8.32 -9.55 -11.63
N PHE A 53 8.68 -10.39 -12.60
CA PHE A 53 10.07 -10.86 -12.75
C PHE A 53 10.78 -10.17 -13.93
N ASN A 54 10.06 -9.39 -14.75
CA ASN A 54 10.58 -8.79 -15.97
C ASN A 54 10.46 -7.24 -15.98
N LEU A 55 11.05 -6.61 -17.00
CA LEU A 55 11.09 -5.14 -17.15
C LEU A 55 9.71 -4.51 -17.45
N GLN A 56 8.79 -5.22 -18.11
CA GLN A 56 7.45 -4.71 -18.39
C GLN A 56 6.62 -4.58 -17.11
N ASP A 57 6.80 -5.53 -16.19
CA ASP A 57 6.15 -5.50 -14.88
C ASP A 57 6.58 -4.27 -14.08
N VAL A 58 7.89 -3.93 -14.09
CA VAL A 58 8.42 -2.74 -13.42
C VAL A 58 7.80 -1.45 -13.95
N ALA A 59 7.66 -1.32 -15.28
CA ALA A 59 7.04 -0.15 -15.88
C ALA A 59 5.56 0.00 -15.48
N SER A 60 4.83 -1.12 -15.44
CA SER A 60 3.45 -1.19 -14.95
C SER A 60 3.35 -0.77 -13.48
N ASP A 61 4.26 -1.24 -12.63
CA ASP A 61 4.27 -0.92 -11.20
C ASP A 61 4.57 0.56 -10.95
N ILE A 62 5.48 1.16 -11.73
CA ILE A 62 5.73 2.61 -11.70
C ILE A 62 4.45 3.38 -12.09
N ALA A 63 3.75 2.96 -13.13
CA ALA A 63 2.50 3.60 -13.56
C ALA A 63 1.42 3.51 -12.46
N ARG A 64 1.21 2.31 -11.89
CA ARG A 64 0.28 2.09 -10.77
C ARG A 64 0.62 2.95 -9.57
N TYR A 65 1.91 3.02 -9.22
CA TYR A 65 2.35 3.81 -8.07
C TYR A 65 2.12 5.31 -8.29
N ARG A 66 2.38 5.83 -9.49
CA ARG A 66 2.08 7.22 -9.85
C ARG A 66 0.59 7.53 -9.73
N THR A 67 -0.28 6.66 -10.25
CA THR A 67 -1.73 6.83 -10.10
C THR A 67 -2.14 6.84 -8.63
N HIS A 68 -1.64 5.91 -7.83
CA HIS A 68 -1.93 5.83 -6.40
C HIS A 68 -1.52 7.10 -5.64
N LEU A 69 -0.34 7.65 -5.94
CA LEU A 69 0.12 8.90 -5.35
C LEU A 69 -0.77 10.08 -5.77
N SER A 70 -1.10 10.19 -7.05
CA SER A 70 -2.00 11.24 -7.55
C SER A 70 -3.37 11.17 -6.88
N ASP A 71 -3.96 9.97 -6.74
CA ASP A 71 -5.28 9.79 -6.15
C ASP A 71 -5.34 10.21 -4.67
N ILE A 72 -4.22 10.06 -3.95
CA ILE A 72 -4.10 10.45 -2.54
C ILE A 72 -3.79 11.94 -2.41
N PHE A 73 -2.78 12.44 -3.13
CA PHE A 73 -2.22 13.77 -2.87
C PHE A 73 -2.79 14.87 -3.76
N ALA A 74 -3.38 14.57 -4.92
CA ALA A 74 -4.14 15.57 -5.67
C ALA A 74 -5.40 16.02 -4.93
N LYS A 75 -5.95 15.16 -4.06
CA LYS A 75 -7.07 15.51 -3.16
C LYS A 75 -6.64 16.35 -1.95
N LEU A 76 -5.33 16.52 -1.73
CA LEU A 76 -4.76 17.27 -0.61
C LEU A 76 -4.35 18.71 -0.97
N SER A 77 -4.60 19.16 -2.21
CA SER A 77 -4.27 20.50 -2.69
C SER A 77 -5.02 21.64 -1.99
N ASP A 78 -6.01 21.33 -1.15
CA ASP A 78 -6.77 22.31 -0.35
C ASP A 78 -6.08 22.66 0.99
N TRP A 79 -4.83 22.21 1.19
CA TRP A 79 -4.05 22.55 2.38
C TRP A 79 -3.75 24.06 2.41
N PRO A 80 -4.10 24.80 3.49
CA PRO A 80 -3.75 26.20 3.58
C PRO A 80 -2.23 26.30 3.69
N THR A 81 -1.60 26.77 2.62
CA THR A 81 -0.25 27.29 2.69
C THR A 81 -0.29 28.48 3.64
N GLY A 82 0.16 28.26 4.88
CA GLY A 82 0.39 29.32 5.84
C GLY A 82 1.44 30.31 5.36
#